data_AF-A0ABD2PUW3-F1
#
_entry.id   AF-A0ABD2PUW3-F1
#
_cell.length_a   1.000
_cell.length_b   1.000
_cell.length_c   1.000
_cell.angle_alpha   90.00
_cell.angle_beta   90.00
_cell.angle_gamma   90.00
#
_symmetry.space_group_name_H-M   'P 1'
#
loop_
_entity.id
_entity.type
_entity.pdbx_description
1 polymer ?
#
loop_
_entity_poly.entity_id
_entity_poly.type
_entity_poly.pdbx_seq_one_letter_code
_entity_poly.pdbx_strand_id
1 'polypeptide(L)'
;MAFLFSYVSNMNRFAPDNEMAIFRGSHRLKALELNGCPAWQRSWFNVFFKVYTGSEHLNCIFTSSVHLLDSTKDSAIRIRFPKDGLFLNGDVLLLAYTYERNPPTRTRLLK
;
A
#
# COMPACT_ATOMS: atom_id res chain seq x y z
N MET A 1 -0.91 0.40 13.46
CA MET A 1 -1.93 -0.26 14.36
C MET A 1 -3.23 -0.66 13.63
N ALA A 2 -3.52 -0.14 12.42
CA ALA A 2 -4.76 -0.41 11.68
C ALA A 2 -4.90 -1.82 11.04
N PHE A 3 -3.79 -2.51 10.78
CA PHE A 3 -3.80 -3.81 10.09
C PHE A 3 -4.46 -4.91 10.93
N LEU A 4 -4.19 -4.92 12.25
CA LEU A 4 -4.77 -5.89 13.18
C LEU A 4 -6.29 -5.75 13.31
N PHE A 5 -6.80 -4.52 13.37
CA PHE A 5 -8.24 -4.26 13.46
C PHE A 5 -9.00 -4.72 12.21
N SER A 6 -8.39 -4.56 11.03
CA SER A 6 -9.00 -5.04 9.78
C SER A 6 -9.08 -6.57 9.74
N TYR A 7 -8.04 -7.26 10.21
CA TYR A 7 -8.05 -8.73 10.30
C TYR A 7 -9.07 -9.25 11.32
N VAL A 8 -9.10 -8.67 12.53
CA VAL A 8 -10.08 -9.06 13.56
C VAL A 8 -11.51 -8.82 13.06
N SER A 9 -11.76 -7.68 12.41
CA SER A 9 -13.05 -7.37 11.81
C SER A 9 -13.44 -8.38 10.72
N ASN A 10 -12.50 -8.76 9.85
CA ASN A 10 -12.73 -9.81 8.85
C ASN A 10 -13.01 -11.17 9.50
N MET A 11 -12.24 -11.58 10.52
CA MET A 11 -12.47 -12.84 11.23
C MET A 11 -13.85 -12.89 11.89
N ASN A 12 -14.32 -11.78 12.46
CA ASN A 12 -15.68 -11.67 12.97
C ASN A 12 -16.72 -11.77 11.83
N ARG A 13 -16.51 -11.05 10.73
CA ARG A 13 -17.43 -11.05 9.58
C ARG A 13 -17.62 -12.43 8.96
N PHE A 14 -16.54 -13.19 8.86
CA PHE A 14 -16.53 -14.54 8.29
C PHE A 14 -16.54 -15.64 9.38
N ALA A 15 -16.97 -15.29 10.60
CA ALA A 15 -17.16 -16.27 11.66
C ALA A 15 -18.21 -17.31 11.25
N PRO A 16 -18.13 -18.55 11.76
CA PRO A 16 -19.04 -19.64 11.39
C PRO A 16 -20.53 -19.27 11.50
N ASP A 17 -20.88 -18.42 12.46
CA ASP A 17 -22.26 -18.02 12.76
C ASP A 17 -22.84 -16.99 11.77
N ASN A 18 -22.01 -16.39 10.90
CA ASN A 18 -22.42 -15.30 10.02
C ASN A 18 -22.73 -15.75 8.57
N GLU A 19 -22.67 -17.06 8.26
CA GLU A 19 -22.94 -17.68 6.95
C GLU A 19 -22.20 -17.04 5.73
N MET A 20 -21.26 -16.13 5.97
CA MET A 20 -20.50 -15.45 4.92
C MET A 20 -19.30 -16.29 4.52
N ALA A 21 -19.24 -16.69 3.24
CA ALA A 21 -18.08 -17.36 2.67
C ALA A 21 -17.01 -16.35 2.21
N ILE A 22 -15.74 -16.71 2.41
CA ILE A 22 -14.61 -15.97 1.84
C ILE A 22 -14.42 -16.42 0.39
N PHE A 23 -14.65 -15.53 -0.56
CA PHE A 23 -14.28 -15.77 -1.96
C PHE A 23 -12.76 -15.66 -2.12
N ARG A 24 -12.11 -16.76 -2.52
CA ARG A 24 -10.67 -16.81 -2.78
C ARG A 24 -10.42 -16.71 -4.28
N GLY A 25 -10.39 -15.47 -4.77
CA GLY A 25 -10.14 -15.18 -6.19
C GLY A 25 -8.90 -14.32 -6.39
N SER A 26 -8.32 -14.42 -7.59
CA SER A 26 -7.25 -13.53 -8.01
C SER A 26 -7.82 -12.18 -8.43
N HIS A 27 -7.27 -11.11 -7.86
CA HIS A 27 -7.63 -9.74 -8.21
C HIS A 27 -6.50 -9.08 -9.00
N ARG A 28 -6.88 -8.14 -9.87
CA ARG A 28 -5.92 -7.40 -10.69
C ARG A 28 -5.93 -5.93 -10.29
N LEU A 29 -4.86 -5.49 -9.66
CA LEU A 29 -4.69 -4.10 -9.25
C LEU A 29 -4.08 -3.29 -10.40
N LYS A 30 -4.81 -2.27 -10.86
CA LYS A 30 -4.44 -1.45 -12.03
C LYS A 30 -3.78 -0.12 -11.67
N ALA A 31 -4.19 0.47 -10.57
CA ALA A 31 -3.60 1.69 -10.06
C ALA A 31 -3.80 1.79 -8.54
N LEU A 32 -3.02 2.68 -7.92
CA LEU A 32 -3.24 3.17 -6.57
C LEU A 32 -3.25 4.69 -6.61
N GLU A 33 -4.06 5.26 -5.74
CA GLU A 33 -4.13 6.70 -5.56
C GLU A 33 -3.95 7.01 -4.07
N LEU A 34 -2.95 7.82 -3.74
CA LEU A 34 -2.80 8.40 -2.42
C LEU A 34 -3.39 9.80 -2.48
N ASN A 35 -4.51 10.01 -1.78
CA ASN A 35 -5.15 11.31 -1.68
C ASN A 35 -4.54 12.11 -0.53
N GLY A 36 -4.15 13.35 -0.82
CA GLY A 36 -3.50 14.26 0.11
C GLY A 36 -2.03 13.94 0.36
N CYS A 37 -1.25 14.99 0.67
CA CYS A 37 0.10 14.84 1.17
C CYS A 37 0.09 14.77 2.72
N PRO A 38 0.94 13.94 3.34
CA PRO A 38 1.03 13.88 4.79
C PRO A 38 1.40 15.25 5.38
N ALA A 39 0.56 15.75 6.30
CA ALA A 39 0.67 17.11 6.84
C ALA A 39 1.98 17.41 7.59
N TRP A 40 2.71 16.39 8.02
CA TRP A 40 4.01 16.55 8.67
C TRP A 40 5.16 16.89 7.70
N GLN A 41 4.94 16.79 6.38
CA GLN A 41 5.92 17.18 5.38
C GLN A 41 5.65 18.59 4.88
N ARG A 42 6.45 19.56 5.36
CA ARG A 42 6.32 20.99 5.05
C ARG A 42 6.94 21.41 3.69
N SER A 43 7.37 20.46 2.87
CA SER A 43 8.12 20.74 1.64
C SER A 43 8.08 19.58 0.65
N TRP A 44 8.95 19.63 -0.36
CA TRP A 44 9.14 18.55 -1.30
C TRP A 44 9.67 17.27 -0.67
N PHE A 45 9.23 16.13 -1.17
CA PHE A 45 9.69 14.83 -0.71
C PHE A 45 9.57 13.74 -1.78
N ASN A 46 10.46 12.75 -1.67
CA ASN A 46 10.44 11.59 -2.55
C ASN A 46 9.61 10.47 -1.93
N VAL A 47 8.69 9.89 -2.71
CA VAL A 47 7.87 8.75 -2.30
C VAL A 47 8.05 7.59 -3.25
N PHE A 48 8.08 6.38 -2.70
CA PHE A 48 7.91 5.16 -3.48
C PHE A 48 7.08 4.15 -2.69
N PHE A 49 6.57 3.15 -3.40
CA PHE A 49 5.65 2.17 -2.86
C PHE A 49 6.18 0.76 -3.11
N LYS A 50 5.90 -0.13 -2.17
CA LYS A 50 6.16 -1.56 -2.29
C LYS A 50 4.90 -2.36 -2.04
N VAL A 51 4.72 -3.39 -2.84
CA VAL A 51 3.60 -4.34 -2.72
C VAL A 51 4.18 -5.70 -2.37
N TYR A 52 3.66 -6.28 -1.29
CA TYR A 52 4.02 -7.60 -0.81
C TYR A 52 2.81 -8.52 -0.81
N THR A 53 3.05 -9.81 -0.99
CA THR A 53 2.03 -10.86 -0.92
C THR A 53 2.59 -12.06 -0.15
N GLY A 54 1.70 -12.87 0.44
CA GLY A 54 2.07 -14.13 1.10
C GLY A 54 1.85 -14.09 2.62
N SER A 55 1.44 -15.23 3.16
CA SER A 55 1.08 -15.40 4.58
C SER A 55 2.26 -15.77 5.48
N GLU A 56 3.17 -16.64 5.01
CA GLU A 56 4.34 -17.09 5.80
C GLU A 56 5.61 -16.30 5.48
N HIS A 57 5.86 -16.02 4.21
CA HIS A 57 6.99 -15.20 3.76
C HIS A 57 6.49 -14.08 2.87
N LEU A 58 6.65 -12.84 3.33
CA LEU A 58 6.27 -11.64 2.58
C LEU A 58 7.17 -11.51 1.35
N ASN A 59 6.61 -11.78 0.17
CA ASN A 59 7.29 -11.65 -1.10
C ASN A 59 7.00 -10.27 -1.71
N CYS A 60 8.06 -9.47 -1.90
CA CYS A 60 7.93 -8.18 -2.59
C CYS A 60 7.69 -8.43 -4.09
N ILE A 61 6.47 -8.19 -4.57
CA ILE A 61 6.08 -8.42 -5.97
C ILE A 61 6.18 -7.17 -6.84
N PHE A 62 6.27 -5.99 -6.22
CA PHE A 62 6.39 -4.73 -6.95
C PHE A 62 7.07 -3.65 -6.12
N THR A 63 7.90 -2.84 -6.78
CA THR A 63 8.42 -1.58 -6.26
C THR A 63 8.21 -0.50 -7.31
N SER A 64 7.59 0.62 -6.94
CA SER A 64 7.38 1.74 -7.85
C SER A 64 8.69 2.49 -8.11
N SER A 65 8.71 3.32 -9.16
CA SER A 65 9.67 4.42 -9.27
C SER A 65 9.54 5.37 -8.08
N VAL A 66 10.60 6.15 -7.86
CA VAL A 66 10.58 7.26 -6.91
C VAL A 66 9.88 8.46 -7.55
N HIS A 67 8.91 9.03 -6.85
CA HIS A 67 8.15 10.20 -7.27
C HIS A 67 8.50 11.37 -6.35
N LEU A 68 8.92 12.51 -6.93
CA LEU A 68 9.07 13.76 -6.19
C LEU A 68 7.71 14.45 -6.10
N LEU A 69 7.34 14.90 -4.91
CA LEU A 69 6.06 15.56 -4.64
C LEU A 69 6.27 16.86 -3.91
N ASP A 70 5.36 17.80 -4.15
CA ASP A 70 5.24 19.07 -3.45
C ASP A 70 3.96 19.07 -2.60
N SER A 71 4.11 19.00 -1.27
CA SER A 71 2.97 18.96 -0.36
C SER A 71 2.07 20.20 -0.39
N THR A 72 2.51 21.29 -1.03
CA THR A 72 1.72 22.52 -1.18
C THR A 72 0.91 22.57 -2.49
N LYS A 73 1.27 21.75 -3.48
CA LYS A 73 0.68 21.78 -4.84
C LYS A 73 0.02 20.48 -5.24
N ASP A 74 0.56 19.35 -4.79
CA ASP A 74 0.07 18.03 -5.17
C ASP A 74 -1.07 17.62 -4.24
N SER A 75 -2.25 17.41 -4.84
CA SER A 75 -3.45 16.95 -4.11
C SER A 75 -3.56 15.43 -4.04
N ALA A 76 -2.89 14.71 -4.94
CA ALA A 76 -2.89 13.25 -4.97
C ALA A 76 -1.70 12.68 -5.76
N ILE A 77 -1.31 11.45 -5.44
CA ILE A 77 -0.33 10.67 -6.20
C ILE A 77 -1.05 9.49 -6.83
N ARG A 78 -0.96 9.35 -8.15
CA ARG A 78 -1.48 8.16 -8.84
C ARG A 78 -0.35 7.30 -9.38
N ILE A 79 -0.25 6.09 -8.85
CA ILE A 79 0.68 5.06 -9.32
C ILE A 79 -0.08 4.17 -10.28
N ARG A 80 0.41 4.06 -11.51
CA ARG A 80 -0.12 3.11 -12.49
C ARG A 80 0.79 1.89 -12.52
N PHE A 81 0.20 0.71 -12.40
CA PHE A 81 0.92 -0.54 -12.59
C PHE A 81 1.16 -0.82 -14.08
N PRO A 82 2.02 -1.79 -14.42
CA PRO A 82 2.21 -2.22 -15.81
C PRO A 82 0.86 -2.50 -16.51
N LYS A 83 0.85 -2.49 -17.85
CA LYS A 83 -0.39 -2.65 -18.65
C LYS A 83 -1.26 -3.82 -18.20
N ASP A 84 -0.62 -4.92 -17.81
CA ASP A 84 -1.30 -6.13 -17.36
C ASP A 84 -1.83 -6.05 -15.93
N GLY A 85 -1.36 -5.10 -15.12
CA GLY A 85 -1.70 -4.93 -13.69
C GLY A 85 -0.87 -5.83 -12.78
N LEU A 86 -0.99 -5.62 -11.47
CA LEU A 86 -0.47 -6.59 -10.49
C LEU A 86 -1.53 -7.63 -10.19
N PHE A 87 -1.18 -8.90 -10.33
CA PHE A 87 -2.00 -10.01 -9.89
C PHE A 87 -1.79 -10.22 -8.39
N LEU A 88 -2.89 -10.18 -7.65
CA LEU A 88 -2.94 -10.30 -6.21
C LEU A 88 -3.80 -11.51 -5.86
N ASN A 89 -3.35 -12.31 -4.90
CA ASN A 89 -4.11 -13.43 -4.37
C ASN A 89 -3.87 -13.52 -2.86
N GLY A 90 -4.95 -13.61 -2.09
CA GLY A 90 -4.91 -13.65 -0.64
C GLY A 90 -4.44 -12.33 -0.04
N ASP A 91 -3.54 -12.45 0.93
CA ASP A 91 -3.11 -11.34 1.78
C ASP A 91 -2.12 -10.44 1.04
N VAL A 92 -2.41 -9.13 1.05
CA VAL A 92 -1.63 -8.11 0.38
C VAL A 92 -1.22 -7.04 1.39
N LEU A 93 0.07 -6.72 1.39
CA LEU A 93 0.61 -5.63 2.18
C LEU A 93 1.15 -4.55 1.26
N LEU A 94 0.59 -3.35 1.39
CA LEU A 94 1.03 -2.15 0.69
C LEU A 94 1.77 -1.22 1.64
N LEU A 95 3.00 -0.86 1.30
CA LEU A 95 3.81 0.05 2.09
C LEU A 95 4.25 1.25 1.25
N ALA A 96 4.05 2.45 1.80
CA ALA A 96 4.54 3.70 1.25
C ALA A 96 5.73 4.20 2.08
N TYR A 97 6.76 4.69 1.40
CA TYR A 97 8.00 5.15 2.00
C TYR A 97 8.38 6.53 1.50
N THR A 98 8.95 7.36 2.37
CA THR A 98 9.77 8.49 1.96
C THR A 98 11.21 8.05 1.75
N TYR A 99 11.90 8.75 0.87
CA TYR A 99 13.33 8.55 0.63
C TYR A 99 14.09 9.87 0.70
N GLU A 100 15.05 9.97 1.61
CA GLU A 100 16.03 11.05 1.62
C GLU A 100 17.33 10.51 1.04
N ARG A 101 18.00 11.30 0.19
CA ARG A 101 19.24 10.86 -0.46
C ARG A 101 20.48 11.02 0.44
N ASN A 102 20.51 12.07 1.26
CA ASN A 102 21.68 12.46 2.06
C ASN A 102 21.26 12.83 3.50
N PRO A 103 21.41 11.92 4.48
CA PRO A 103 21.82 10.52 4.34
C PRO A 103 20.75 9.66 3.63
N PRO A 104 21.12 8.52 3.02
CA PRO A 104 20.18 7.62 2.35
C PRO A 104 19.27 6.92 3.37
N THR A 105 18.15 7.54 3.73
CA THR A 105 17.19 7.03 4.71
C THR A 105 15.86 6.72 4.06
N ARG A 106 15.20 5.66 4.54
CA ARG A 106 13.86 5.26 4.10
C ARG A 106 12.94 5.21 5.31
N THR A 107 11.91 6.03 5.31
CA THR A 107 10.97 6.12 6.42
C THR A 107 9.59 5.72 5.95
N ARG A 108 8.92 4.82 6.69
CA ARG A 108 7.53 4.43 6.38
C ARG A 108 6.60 5.62 6.61
N LEU A 109 5.77 5.94 5.61
CA LEU A 109 4.77 7.00 5.69
C LEU A 109 3.59 6.62 6.59
N LEU A 110 3.17 5.36 6.57
CA LEU A 110 2.02 4.86 7.31
C LEU A 110 2.45 3.73 8.27
N LYS A 111 2.14 3.88 9.56
CA LYS A 111 2.49 2.95 10.66
C LYS A 111 1.29 2.14 11.17
#